data_AF-A0A7W9PHN6-F1
#
_entry.id   AF-A0A7W9PHN6-F1
#
_cell.length_a   1.000
_cell.length_b   1.000
_cell.length_c   1.000
_cell.angle_alpha   90.00
_cell.angle_beta   90.00
_cell.angle_gamma   90.00
#
_symmetry.space_group_name_H-M   'P 1'
#
loop_
_entity.id
_entity.type
_entity.pdbx_description
1 polymer ?
#
loop_
_entity_poly.entity_id
_entity_poly.type
_entity_poly.pdbx_seq_one_letter_code
_entity_poly.pdbx_strand_id
1 'polypeptide(L)'
;MRAESPTTMSQDAAWREPVQAPTDEVHIRLRFPVGGVAVDYRAARHVAARVARELDRYGVEVTIDDEPNPDHPPLPDAHAWE
;
A
#
# COMPACT_ATOMS: atom_id res chain seq x y z
N MET A 1 -21.29 11.55 -60.02
CA MET A 1 -21.12 10.48 -59.02
C MET A 1 -19.95 10.87 -58.12
N ARG A 2 -20.23 11.24 -56.86
CA ARG A 2 -19.22 11.40 -55.80
C ARG A 2 -19.14 10.09 -55.02
N ALA A 3 -17.94 9.67 -54.64
CA ALA A 3 -17.66 9.11 -53.31
C ALA A 3 -16.14 9.12 -53.09
N GLU A 4 -15.71 9.99 -52.20
CA GLU A 4 -14.36 10.17 -51.70
C GLU A 4 -13.99 8.97 -50.80
N SER A 5 -12.74 8.53 -50.85
CA SER A 5 -12.19 7.55 -49.92
C SER A 5 -11.75 8.24 -48.62
N PRO A 6 -12.05 7.70 -47.45
CA PRO A 6 -11.22 7.92 -46.25
C PRO A 6 -10.50 6.60 -45.94
N THR A 7 -9.20 6.50 -46.21
CA THR A 7 -8.11 6.90 -45.31
C THR A 7 -8.18 6.18 -43.96
N THR A 8 -7.32 5.16 -43.87
CA THR A 8 -6.73 4.50 -42.70
C THR A 8 -6.87 5.25 -41.37
N MET A 9 -7.60 4.67 -40.42
CA MET A 9 -7.38 4.90 -38.99
C MET A 9 -6.63 3.71 -38.41
N SER A 10 -5.31 3.88 -38.29
CA SER A 10 -4.42 3.03 -37.50
C SER A 10 -4.81 3.19 -36.03
N GLN A 11 -5.46 2.18 -35.46
CA GLN A 11 -5.61 2.10 -34.00
C GLN A 11 -4.30 1.55 -33.44
N ASP A 12 -3.35 2.46 -33.21
CA ASP A 12 -2.24 2.23 -32.29
C ASP A 12 -2.82 2.13 -30.87
N ALA A 13 -3.41 0.97 -30.57
CA ALA A 13 -3.72 0.56 -29.22
C ALA A 13 -2.41 0.08 -28.57
N ALA A 14 -1.52 1.04 -28.30
CA ALA A 14 -0.47 0.87 -27.32
C ALA A 14 -1.17 0.66 -25.97
N TRP A 15 -1.38 -0.60 -25.61
CA TRP A 15 -1.70 -1.00 -24.25
C TRP A 15 -0.56 -0.47 -23.37
N ARG A 16 -0.72 0.73 -22.81
CA ARG A 16 0.09 1.16 -21.69
C ARG A 16 -0.29 0.19 -20.58
N GLU A 17 0.66 -0.67 -20.21
CA GLU A 17 0.58 -1.40 -18.96
C GLU A 17 0.12 -0.40 -17.90
N PRO A 18 -0.85 -0.76 -17.03
CA PRO A 18 -1.16 0.11 -15.92
C PRO A 18 0.15 0.27 -15.15
N VAL A 19 0.71 1.48 -15.21
CA VAL A 19 1.77 1.88 -14.29
C VAL A 19 1.11 1.73 -12.93
N GLN A 20 1.41 0.62 -12.25
CA GLN A 20 1.15 0.51 -10.83
C GLN A 20 1.89 1.70 -10.24
N ALA A 21 1.14 2.74 -9.90
CA ALA A 21 1.67 3.79 -9.05
C ALA A 21 2.34 3.07 -7.88
N PRO A 22 3.55 3.45 -7.46
CA PRO A 22 4.12 2.87 -6.27
C PRO A 22 3.08 3.09 -5.18
N THR A 23 2.42 2.02 -4.76
CA THR A 23 1.59 2.04 -3.58
C THR A 23 2.57 2.48 -2.50
N ASP A 24 2.41 3.69 -1.96
CA ASP A 24 3.20 4.18 -0.81
C ASP A 24 2.90 3.35 0.46
N GLU A 25 2.41 2.13 0.28
CA GLU A 25 2.19 1.12 1.29
C GLU A 25 3.51 0.46 1.63
N VAL A 26 3.70 0.27 2.92
CA VAL A 26 4.82 -0.45 3.52
C VAL A 26 4.27 -1.59 4.35
N HIS A 27 5.11 -2.58 4.58
CA HIS A 27 4.89 -3.56 5.62
C HIS A 27 5.20 -2.91 6.98
N ILE A 28 4.34 -3.15 7.97
CA ILE A 28 4.60 -2.77 9.36
C ILE A 28 4.36 -3.98 10.27
N ARG A 29 5.39 -4.31 11.06
CA ARG A 29 5.30 -5.32 12.13
C ARG A 29 5.28 -4.63 13.48
N LEU A 30 4.23 -4.88 14.26
CA LEU A 30 4.13 -4.44 15.66
C LEU A 30 4.43 -5.63 16.56
N ARG A 31 5.45 -5.53 17.40
CA ARG A 31 5.85 -6.56 18.35
C ARG A 31 5.66 -6.03 19.77
N PHE A 32 4.87 -6.77 20.54
CA PHE A 32 4.54 -6.47 21.94
C PHE A 32 5.43 -7.36 22.82
N PRO A 33 6.50 -6.81 23.44
CA PRO A 33 7.44 -7.63 24.22
C PRO A 33 6.76 -8.30 25.42
N VAL A 34 5.80 -7.59 26.01
CA VAL A 34 4.91 -8.15 27.03
C VAL A 34 3.88 -9.04 26.32
N GLY A 35 4.01 -10.36 26.49
CA GLY A 35 3.12 -11.36 25.90
C GLY A 35 3.65 -12.01 24.62
N GLY A 36 4.73 -11.50 24.02
CA GLY A 36 5.42 -12.14 22.90
C GLY A 36 4.61 -12.17 21.59
N VAL A 37 3.63 -11.28 21.45
CA VAL A 37 2.76 -11.20 20.27
C VAL A 37 3.41 -10.32 19.20
N ALA A 38 3.30 -10.73 17.94
CA ALA A 38 3.63 -9.91 16.78
C ALA A 38 2.46 -9.91 15.80
N VAL A 39 2.17 -8.76 15.21
CA VAL A 39 1.13 -8.58 14.20
C VAL A 39 1.69 -7.83 13.01
N ASP A 40 1.28 -8.24 11.82
CA ASP A 40 1.76 -7.72 10.54
C ASP A 40 0.61 -7.04 9.79
N TYR A 41 0.87 -5.82 9.32
CA TYR A 41 -0.09 -5.01 8.57
C TYR A 41 0.56 -4.37 7.34
N ARG A 42 -0.29 -3.85 6.45
CA ARG A 42 0.08 -2.83 5.47
C ARG A 42 -0.39 -1.46 5.92
N ALA A 43 0.41 -0.43 5.68
CA ALA A 43 0.02 0.94 5.95
C ALA A 43 0.70 1.88 4.96
N ALA A 44 0.13 3.06 4.72
CA ALA A 44 0.86 4.11 4.03
C ALA A 44 2.11 4.51 4.84
N ARG A 45 3.24 4.82 4.18
CA ARG A 45 4.53 5.08 4.83
C ARG A 45 4.45 6.15 5.92
N HIS A 46 3.75 7.25 5.65
CA HIS A 46 3.57 8.32 6.63
C HIS A 46 2.74 7.90 7.85
N VAL A 47 1.79 6.97 7.68
CA VAL A 47 1.03 6.36 8.78
C VAL A 47 1.94 5.43 9.58
N ALA A 48 2.71 4.56 8.93
CA ALA A 48 3.65 3.66 9.59
C ALA A 48 4.67 4.42 10.45
N ALA A 49 5.24 5.51 9.92
CA ALA A 49 6.16 6.38 10.66
C ALA A 49 5.50 7.01 11.89
N ARG A 50 4.24 7.43 11.77
CA ARG A 50 3.47 7.95 12.91
C ARG A 50 3.23 6.87 13.96
N VAL A 51 2.82 5.68 13.56
CA VAL A 51 2.60 4.54 14.47
C VAL A 51 3.87 4.20 15.24
N ALA A 52 5.01 4.09 14.56
CA ALA A 52 6.30 3.82 15.20
C ALA A 52 6.61 4.87 16.29
N ARG A 53 6.44 6.15 15.99
CA ARG A 53 6.68 7.24 16.94
C ARG A 53 5.72 7.21 18.14
N GLU A 54 4.44 6.97 17.91
CA GLU A 54 3.43 7.00 18.99
C GLU A 54 3.46 5.73 19.86
N LEU A 55 3.91 4.60 19.32
CA LEU A 55 3.96 3.32 20.03
C LEU A 55 5.27 3.06 20.78
N ASP A 56 6.36 3.71 20.38
CA ASP A 56 7.66 3.66 21.07
C ASP A 56 7.53 3.98 22.57
N ARG A 57 6.73 4.99 22.93
CA ARG A 57 6.47 5.38 24.33
C ARG A 57 5.79 4.29 25.17
N TYR A 58 5.21 3.28 24.54
CA TYR A 58 4.56 2.14 25.19
C TYR A 58 5.43 0.87 25.16
N GLY A 59 6.66 0.96 24.64
CA GLY A 59 7.58 -0.17 24.55
C GLY A 59 7.17 -1.21 23.51
N VAL A 60 6.36 -0.84 22.52
CA VAL A 60 6.05 -1.70 21.37
C VAL A 60 7.17 -1.53 20.34
N GLU A 61 7.77 -2.64 19.93
CA GLU A 61 8.79 -2.66 18.88
C GLU A 61 8.09 -2.58 17.52
N VAL A 62 8.45 -1.58 16.71
CA VAL A 62 7.85 -1.38 15.38
C VAL A 62 8.91 -1.49 14.30
N THR A 63 8.72 -2.42 13.36
CA THR A 63 9.56 -2.57 12.17
C THR A 63 8.78 -2.14 10.94
N ILE A 64 9.43 -1.44 10.01
CA ILE A 64 8.85 -0.96 8.75
C ILE A 64 9.74 -1.44 7.60
N ASP A 65 9.14 -2.13 6.64
CA ASP A 65 9.83 -2.67 5.46
C ASP A 65 9.13 -2.21 4.17
N ASP A 66 9.92 -2.02 3.10
CA ASP A 66 9.42 -1.53 1.81
C ASP A 66 8.79 -2.63 0.93
N GLU A 67 8.58 -3.82 1.50
CA GLU A 67 8.02 -5.00 0.83
C GLU A 67 6.63 -5.33 1.40
N PRO A 68 5.56 -4.57 1.03
CA PRO A 68 4.22 -4.87 1.48
C PRO A 68 3.74 -6.22 0.92
N ASN A 69 3.31 -7.13 1.80
CA ASN A 69 2.65 -8.36 1.40
C ASN A 69 1.14 -8.11 1.21
N PRO A 70 0.55 -8.32 0.01
CA PRO A 70 -0.87 -8.09 -0.25
C PRO A 70 -1.80 -8.98 0.60
N ASP A 71 -1.31 -10.09 1.15
CA ASP A 71 -2.08 -10.96 2.04
C ASP A 71 -2.19 -10.41 3.47
N HIS A 72 -1.34 -9.44 3.84
CA HIS A 72 -1.46 -8.78 5.15
C HIS A 72 -2.63 -7.78 5.14
N PRO A 73 -3.41 -7.70 6.22
CA PRO A 73 -4.51 -6.75 6.31
C PRO A 73 -3.97 -5.31 6.35
N PRO A 74 -4.76 -4.32 5.89
CA PRO A 74 -4.44 -2.93 6.15
C PRO A 74 -4.46 -2.66 7.66
N LEU A 75 -3.65 -1.69 8.10
CA LEU A 75 -3.68 -1.21 9.47
C LEU A 75 -5.11 -0.73 9.78
N PRO A 76 -5.71 -1.17 10.90
CA PRO A 76 -7.10 -0.84 11.16
C PRO A 76 -7.29 0.65 11.38
N ASP A 77 -8.44 1.18 10.95
CA ASP A 77 -8.83 2.55 11.30
C ASP A 77 -9.17 2.67 12.79
N ALA A 78 -9.39 3.90 13.25
CA ALA A 78 -9.68 4.16 14.66
C ALA A 78 -10.95 3.43 15.16
N HIS A 79 -11.92 3.14 14.29
CA HIS A 79 -13.17 2.48 14.66
C HIS A 79 -13.00 0.98 14.92
N ALA A 80 -11.94 0.36 14.41
CA ALA A 80 -11.64 -1.04 14.67
C ALA A 80 -11.06 -1.31 16.07
N TRP A 81 -10.79 -0.27 16.87
CA TRP A 81 -10.19 -0.34 18.20
C TRP A 81 -11.11 0.18 19.33
N GLU A 82 -12.35 0.54 19.01
CA GLU A 82 -13.42 0.85 19.99
C GLU A 82 -14.13 -0.43 20.46
#